data_AF-A0A662TSS6-F1
#
_entry.id   AF-A0A662TSS6-F1
#
_cell.length_a   1.000
_cell.length_b   1.000
_cell.length_c   1.000
_cell.angle_alpha   90.00
_cell.angle_beta   90.00
_cell.angle_gamma   90.00
#
_symmetry.space_group_name_H-M   'P 1'
#
loop_
_entity.id
_entity.type
_entity.pdbx_description
1 polymer ?
#
loop_
_entity_poly.entity_id
_entity_poly.type
_entity_poly.pdbx_seq_one_letter_code
_entity_poly.pdbx_strand_id
1 'polypeptide(L)'
;MEYRDVIRHYTRHEVRQEIARFARSRWVALHCMVKTKKDSLTMVRFDAGRPLTIEKSGDIGVIFLKFSKLLPRTIYASANVYRRLRYSEDVYDPQNIVGCTPTWDIDVRDQGKKGWIAALKAAYELVCFLDKWGVRESVFVKVSGRGLHVHIHHRAISEDVRMKYHPLDVAYAIVEFGVRRLESQIRRMGLKEGVLVKIENCMDKQRVFTCPLSLHRELDVVCVCINPDTLPDVDYRITDPEGFVHYRDWNRYDKGECDELAYAALNAVGGYPWPRRTRRRKHPPIEEQILKYLPPSDADI
;
A
#
# COMPACT_ATOMS: atom_id res chain seq x y z
N MET A 1 -4.11 17.12 17.43
CA MET A 1 -3.11 18.03 16.83
C MET A 1 -3.82 19.11 16.03
N GLU A 2 -3.44 20.38 16.21
CA GLU A 2 -3.99 21.50 15.46
C GLU A 2 -3.46 21.52 14.02
N TYR A 3 -4.23 22.09 13.07
CA TYR A 3 -3.80 22.11 11.67
C TYR A 3 -2.49 22.90 11.45
N ARG A 4 -2.19 23.90 12.29
CA ARG A 4 -0.91 24.61 12.25
C ARG A 4 0.30 23.69 12.50
N ASP A 5 0.13 22.68 13.36
CA ASP A 5 1.18 21.71 13.67
C ASP A 5 1.36 20.73 12.52
N VAL A 6 0.26 20.36 11.84
CA VAL A 6 0.29 19.58 10.59
C VAL A 6 1.10 20.33 9.53
N ILE A 7 0.82 21.62 9.32
CA ILE A 7 1.61 22.45 8.38
C ILE A 7 3.08 22.48 8.79
N ARG A 8 3.38 22.74 10.07
CA ARG A 8 4.76 22.78 10.59
C ARG A 8 5.50 21.46 10.34
N HIS A 9 4.84 20.32 10.51
CA HIS A 9 5.42 19.02 10.21
C HIS A 9 5.85 18.92 8.74
N TYR A 10 4.94 19.25 7.82
CA TYR A 10 5.22 19.23 6.38
C TYR A 10 6.09 20.38 5.89
N THR A 11 6.50 21.34 6.74
CA THR A 11 7.55 22.31 6.37
C THR A 11 8.97 21.83 6.60
N ARG A 12 9.17 20.79 7.43
CA ARG A 12 10.48 20.19 7.67
C ARG A 12 11.07 19.64 6.37
N HIS A 13 12.33 19.97 6.11
CA HIS A 13 13.03 19.58 4.88
C HIS A 13 13.10 18.06 4.71
N GLU A 14 13.50 17.35 5.77
CA GLU A 14 13.60 15.88 5.78
C GLU A 14 12.25 15.21 5.50
N VAL A 15 11.15 15.71 6.09
CA VAL A 15 9.79 15.19 5.84
C VAL A 15 9.44 15.29 4.36
N ARG A 16 9.67 16.46 3.75
CA ARG A 16 9.38 16.66 2.33
C ARG A 16 10.23 15.78 1.42
N GLN A 17 11.51 15.60 1.76
CA GLN A 17 12.41 14.74 1.00
C GLN A 17 11.97 13.28 1.04
N GLU A 18 11.69 12.72 2.22
CA GLU A 18 11.30 11.33 2.37
C GLU A 18 9.98 11.02 1.65
N ILE A 19 9.00 11.92 1.76
CA ILE A 19 7.72 11.78 1.05
C ILE A 19 7.92 11.82 -0.46
N ALA A 20 8.72 12.76 -0.98
CA ALA A 20 8.98 12.85 -2.42
C ALA A 20 9.78 11.64 -2.92
N ARG A 21 10.73 11.12 -2.14
CA ARG A 21 11.49 9.90 -2.46
C ARG A 21 10.57 8.69 -2.62
N PHE A 22 9.61 8.51 -1.72
CA PHE A 22 8.65 7.41 -1.80
C PHE A 22 7.62 7.62 -2.91
N ALA A 23 7.08 8.82 -3.05
CA ALA A 23 5.96 9.13 -3.95
C ALA A 23 6.34 9.28 -5.43
N ARG A 24 7.64 9.39 -5.75
CA ARG A 24 8.13 9.56 -7.13
C ARG A 24 7.57 8.49 -8.06
N SER A 25 7.01 8.92 -9.20
CA SER A 25 6.40 8.04 -10.21
C SER A 25 5.27 7.15 -9.65
N ARG A 26 4.66 7.52 -8.53
CA ARG A 26 3.50 6.86 -7.94
C ARG A 26 2.31 7.80 -7.97
N TRP A 27 1.12 7.20 -8.04
CA TRP A 27 -0.11 7.96 -7.93
C TRP A 27 -0.36 8.33 -6.48
N VAL A 28 -0.47 9.62 -6.20
CA VAL A 28 -0.62 10.18 -4.85
C VAL A 28 -2.10 10.30 -4.48
N ALA A 29 -2.39 10.03 -3.21
CA ALA A 29 -3.67 10.35 -2.60
C ALA A 29 -3.44 11.26 -1.39
N LEU A 30 -4.22 12.32 -1.29
CA LEU A 30 -4.19 13.28 -0.20
C LEU A 30 -5.44 13.12 0.63
N HIS A 31 -5.27 12.79 1.90
CA HIS A 31 -6.37 12.74 2.85
C HIS A 31 -6.47 14.05 3.60
N CYS A 32 -7.71 14.52 3.72
CA CYS A 32 -8.06 15.85 4.16
C CYS A 32 -8.98 15.78 5.40
N MET A 33 -8.77 16.68 6.36
CA MET A 33 -9.53 16.69 7.62
C MET A 33 -10.96 17.18 7.46
N VAL A 34 -11.27 17.91 6.37
CA VAL A 34 -12.64 18.33 6.08
C VAL A 34 -13.49 17.10 5.74
N LYS A 35 -14.52 16.88 6.54
CA LYS A 35 -15.50 15.80 6.35
C LYS A 35 -16.55 16.18 5.31
N THR A 36 -17.02 15.19 4.56
CA THR A 36 -18.17 15.34 3.65
C THR A 36 -19.50 15.21 4.42
N LYS A 37 -20.63 15.56 3.79
CA LYS A 37 -22.00 15.37 4.36
C LYS A 37 -22.32 13.93 4.76
N LYS A 38 -21.54 12.94 4.31
CA LYS A 38 -21.66 11.52 4.68
C LYS A 38 -20.65 11.10 5.77
N ASP A 39 -20.06 12.05 6.49
CA ASP A 39 -19.04 11.88 7.53
C ASP A 39 -17.77 11.08 7.11
N SER A 40 -17.62 10.77 5.82
CA SER A 40 -16.41 10.17 5.28
C SER A 40 -15.37 11.24 5.03
N LEU A 41 -14.17 11.00 5.55
CA LEU A 41 -13.00 11.84 5.37
C LEU A 41 -12.68 11.99 3.87
N THR A 42 -12.35 13.20 3.44
CA THR A 42 -12.16 13.50 2.01
C THR A 42 -10.79 12.98 1.54
N MET A 43 -10.78 12.14 0.50
CA MET A 43 -9.56 11.70 -0.18
C MET A 43 -9.49 12.29 -1.59
N VAL A 44 -8.50 13.14 -1.84
CA VAL A 44 -8.24 13.73 -3.15
C VAL A 44 -7.17 12.90 -3.86
N ARG A 45 -7.45 12.44 -5.09
CA ARG A 45 -6.47 11.70 -5.92
C ARG A 45 -6.22 12.34 -7.28
N PHE A 46 -7.02 13.34 -7.64
CA PHE A 46 -6.95 14.04 -8.91
C PHE A 46 -7.02 15.55 -8.69
N ASP A 47 -6.40 16.28 -9.60
CA ASP A 47 -6.44 17.72 -9.70
C ASP A 47 -6.86 18.11 -11.12
N ALA A 48 -8.07 18.66 -11.25
CA ALA A 48 -8.66 18.99 -12.55
C ALA A 48 -8.58 17.83 -13.57
N GLY A 49 -8.89 16.62 -13.11
CA GLY A 49 -8.85 15.39 -13.93
C GLY A 49 -7.47 14.74 -14.08
N ARG A 50 -6.38 15.40 -13.64
CA ARG A 50 -5.02 14.82 -13.69
C ARG A 50 -4.68 14.07 -12.41
N PRO A 51 -4.02 12.91 -12.47
CA PRO A 51 -3.55 12.22 -11.28
C PRO A 51 -2.67 13.13 -10.41
N LEU A 52 -2.85 13.10 -9.10
CA LEU A 52 -1.93 13.78 -8.19
C LEU A 52 -0.58 13.05 -8.18
N THR A 53 0.49 13.83 -8.21
CA THR A 53 1.88 13.36 -8.22
C THR A 53 2.74 14.23 -7.30
N ILE A 54 3.78 13.64 -6.71
CA ILE A 54 4.84 14.36 -5.99
C ILE A 54 6.17 13.81 -6.51
N GLU A 55 6.90 14.63 -7.26
CA GLU A 55 8.17 14.23 -7.89
C GLU A 55 9.38 14.82 -7.14
N LYS A 56 9.18 15.97 -6.49
CA LYS A 56 10.19 16.69 -5.70
C LYS A 56 9.59 17.30 -4.43
N SER A 57 10.46 17.58 -3.45
CA SER A 57 10.09 18.14 -2.14
C SER A 57 9.24 19.41 -2.19
N GLY A 58 9.43 20.25 -3.22
CA GLY A 58 8.67 21.48 -3.41
C GLY A 58 7.20 21.28 -3.75
N ASP A 59 6.84 20.14 -4.36
CA ASP A 59 5.46 19.86 -4.81
C ASP A 59 4.51 19.75 -3.62
N ILE A 60 5.01 19.31 -2.46
CA ILE A 60 4.22 19.18 -1.22
C ILE A 60 3.66 20.54 -0.79
N GLY A 61 4.48 21.59 -0.82
CA GLY A 61 4.03 22.94 -0.48
C GLY A 61 2.95 23.45 -1.43
N VAL A 62 3.11 23.19 -2.74
CA VAL A 62 2.14 23.56 -3.77
C VAL A 62 0.80 22.84 -3.54
N ILE A 63 0.85 21.53 -3.28
CA ILE A 63 -0.34 20.71 -3.00
C ILE A 63 -1.05 21.20 -1.74
N PHE A 64 -0.32 21.44 -0.65
CA PHE A 64 -0.91 21.89 0.62
C PHE A 64 -1.54 23.27 0.49
N LEU A 65 -0.91 24.19 -0.24
CA LEU A 65 -1.49 25.50 -0.52
C LEU A 65 -2.76 25.37 -1.36
N LYS A 66 -2.69 24.58 -2.44
CA LYS A 66 -3.81 24.38 -3.38
C LYS A 66 -5.03 23.78 -2.71
N PHE A 67 -4.84 22.75 -1.88
CA PHE A 67 -5.92 22.05 -1.19
C PHE A 67 -6.16 22.57 0.23
N SER A 68 -5.61 23.72 0.62
CA SER A 68 -5.68 24.27 1.98
C SER A 68 -7.10 24.33 2.56
N LYS A 69 -8.12 24.63 1.74
CA LYS A 69 -9.54 24.63 2.16
C LYS A 69 -10.06 23.28 2.63
N LEU A 70 -9.42 22.18 2.23
CA LEU A 70 -9.76 20.82 2.63
C LEU A 70 -8.95 20.34 3.86
N LEU A 71 -7.98 21.14 4.32
CA LEU A 71 -7.07 20.80 5.43
C LEU A 71 -6.33 19.46 5.23
N PRO A 72 -5.44 19.35 4.22
CA PRO A 72 -4.61 18.16 3.99
C PRO A 72 -3.84 17.67 5.22
N ARG A 73 -3.94 16.38 5.52
CA ARG A 73 -3.30 15.77 6.69
C ARG A 73 -2.35 14.62 6.36
N THR A 74 -2.74 13.71 5.47
CA THR A 74 -1.93 12.52 5.16
C THR A 74 -1.69 12.40 3.67
N ILE A 75 -0.45 12.14 3.31
CA ILE A 75 -0.02 11.82 1.95
C ILE A 75 0.16 10.30 1.86
N TYR A 76 -0.52 9.69 0.90
CA TYR A 76 -0.33 8.31 0.50
C TYR A 76 0.23 8.25 -0.91
N ALA A 77 0.95 7.18 -1.23
CA ALA A 77 1.32 6.85 -2.60
C ALA A 77 0.95 5.40 -2.93
N SER A 78 0.63 5.15 -4.19
CA SER A 78 0.24 3.81 -4.66
C SER A 78 1.35 2.78 -4.48
N ALA A 79 0.98 1.51 -4.28
CA ALA A 79 1.94 0.41 -4.32
C ALA A 79 2.56 0.22 -5.71
N ASN A 80 1.80 0.55 -6.76
CA ASN A 80 2.23 0.58 -8.15
C ASN A 80 3.12 1.80 -8.44
N VAL A 81 4.12 1.58 -9.30
CA VAL A 81 4.98 2.59 -9.91
C VAL A 81 4.63 2.65 -11.39
N TYR A 82 4.44 3.86 -11.90
CA TYR A 82 3.93 4.10 -13.24
C TYR A 82 5.01 4.69 -14.14
N ARG A 83 4.95 4.36 -15.43
CA ARG A 83 5.80 4.99 -16.46
C ARG A 83 5.42 6.46 -16.67
N ARG A 84 4.12 6.76 -16.59
CA ARG A 84 3.55 8.08 -16.83
C ARG A 84 2.34 8.35 -15.93
N LEU A 85 2.16 9.59 -15.48
CA LEU A 85 1.01 10.05 -14.68
C LEU A 85 0.55 11.44 -15.16
N ARG A 86 0.08 11.55 -16.40
CA ARG A 86 -0.36 12.82 -17.01
C ARG A 86 -1.87 12.93 -17.12
N TYR A 87 -2.55 11.82 -17.41
CA TYR A 87 -3.99 11.77 -17.65
C TYR A 87 -4.68 10.78 -16.72
N SER A 88 -5.99 10.91 -16.53
CA SER A 88 -6.77 10.02 -15.66
C SER A 88 -6.64 8.55 -16.07
N GLU A 89 -6.55 8.28 -17.36
CA GLU A 89 -6.48 6.93 -17.93
C GLU A 89 -5.17 6.23 -17.56
N ASP A 90 -4.09 7.00 -17.31
CA ASP A 90 -2.77 6.46 -17.01
C ASP A 90 -2.79 5.59 -15.74
N VAL A 91 -3.63 5.90 -14.73
CA VAL A 91 -3.70 5.12 -13.48
C VAL A 91 -4.57 3.87 -13.60
N TYR A 92 -5.32 3.73 -14.71
CA TYR A 92 -6.20 2.59 -14.98
C TYR A 92 -5.61 1.63 -16.01
N ASP A 93 -4.61 2.05 -16.78
CA ASP A 93 -3.90 1.20 -17.74
C ASP A 93 -2.88 0.29 -17.03
N PRO A 94 -3.10 -1.05 -17.01
CA PRO A 94 -2.14 -1.98 -16.42
C PRO A 94 -0.78 -1.96 -17.12
N GLN A 95 -0.70 -1.68 -18.43
CA GLN A 95 0.57 -1.64 -19.17
C GLN A 95 1.45 -0.45 -18.77
N ASN A 96 0.86 0.54 -18.10
CA ASN A 96 1.57 1.68 -17.54
C ASN A 96 2.26 1.37 -16.21
N ILE A 97 1.93 0.24 -15.55
CA ILE A 97 2.57 -0.20 -14.31
C ILE A 97 3.92 -0.84 -14.65
N VAL A 98 5.02 -0.20 -14.20
CA VAL A 98 6.41 -0.66 -14.44
C VAL A 98 7.04 -1.34 -13.23
N GLY A 99 6.39 -1.25 -12.08
CA GLY A 99 6.80 -1.86 -10.82
C GLY A 99 5.64 -1.88 -9.82
N CYS A 100 5.71 -2.77 -8.86
CA CYS A 100 4.76 -2.83 -7.74
C CYS A 100 5.54 -3.24 -6.49
N THR A 101 5.38 -2.51 -5.38
CA THR A 101 6.06 -2.79 -4.11
C THR A 101 5.27 -3.87 -3.36
N PRO A 102 5.78 -5.12 -3.24
CA PRO A 102 5.16 -6.13 -2.39
C PRO A 102 5.10 -5.60 -0.95
N THR A 103 3.92 -5.71 -0.34
CA THR A 103 3.65 -5.15 0.99
C THR A 103 2.75 -6.08 1.79
N TRP A 104 3.20 -6.49 2.95
CA TRP A 104 2.37 -7.16 3.96
C TRP A 104 1.82 -6.12 4.93
N ASP A 105 0.53 -6.19 5.20
CA ASP A 105 -0.14 -5.37 6.20
C ASP A 105 -0.27 -6.18 7.50
N ILE A 106 0.33 -5.69 8.58
CA ILE A 106 0.29 -6.32 9.90
C ILE A 106 -0.59 -5.48 10.80
N ASP A 107 -1.79 -5.98 11.04
CA ASP A 107 -2.81 -5.33 11.86
C ASP A 107 -2.91 -6.00 13.23
N VAL A 108 -3.01 -5.17 14.26
CA VAL A 108 -3.20 -5.60 15.63
C VAL A 108 -4.41 -4.91 16.23
N ARG A 109 -5.32 -5.68 16.83
CA ARG A 109 -6.53 -5.09 17.44
C ARG A 109 -6.25 -4.36 18.75
N ASP A 110 -5.32 -4.88 19.54
CA ASP A 110 -4.85 -4.23 20.77
C ASP A 110 -3.89 -3.09 20.38
N GLN A 111 -4.18 -1.87 20.81
CA GLN A 111 -3.39 -0.67 20.49
C GLN A 111 -2.48 -0.26 21.65
N GLY A 112 -2.38 -1.07 22.71
CA GLY A 112 -1.47 -0.88 23.82
C GLY A 112 -0.08 -1.47 23.58
N LYS A 113 0.76 -1.42 24.62
CA LYS A 113 2.15 -1.93 24.60
C LYS A 113 2.25 -3.38 24.11
N LYS A 114 1.32 -4.25 24.54
CA LYS A 114 1.29 -5.66 24.10
C LYS A 114 1.06 -5.77 22.60
N GLY A 115 0.13 -4.99 22.07
CA GLY A 115 -0.17 -4.97 20.64
C GLY A 115 1.01 -4.51 19.80
N TRP A 116 1.70 -3.46 20.24
CA TRP A 116 2.93 -2.98 19.60
C TRP A 116 4.03 -4.04 19.57
N ILE A 117 4.32 -4.68 20.72
CA ILE A 117 5.31 -5.76 20.79
C ILE A 117 4.91 -6.93 19.88
N ALA A 118 3.63 -7.28 19.85
CA ALA A 118 3.13 -8.35 18.99
C ALA A 118 3.26 -8.01 17.49
N ALA A 119 3.04 -6.74 17.10
CA ALA A 119 3.28 -6.25 15.75
C ALA A 119 4.77 -6.38 15.37
N LEU A 120 5.68 -5.93 16.23
CA LEU A 120 7.12 -6.01 16.00
C LEU A 120 7.60 -7.46 15.85
N LYS A 121 7.14 -8.36 16.72
CA LYS A 121 7.44 -9.79 16.60
C LYS A 121 6.93 -10.37 15.27
N ALA A 122 5.73 -9.98 14.83
CA ALA A 122 5.18 -10.46 13.56
C ALA A 122 5.95 -9.92 12.35
N ALA A 123 6.35 -8.65 12.40
CA ALA A 123 7.22 -8.06 11.39
C ALA A 123 8.59 -8.76 11.36
N TYR A 124 9.16 -9.06 12.53
CA TYR A 124 10.43 -9.79 12.65
C TYR A 124 10.35 -11.19 12.03
N GLU A 125 9.31 -11.97 12.33
CA GLU A 125 9.10 -13.29 11.73
C GLU A 125 9.00 -13.23 10.20
N LEU A 126 8.33 -12.20 9.68
CA LEU A 126 8.25 -11.97 8.24
C LEU A 126 9.61 -11.58 7.65
N VAL A 127 10.38 -10.72 8.32
CA VAL A 127 11.77 -10.39 7.90
C VAL A 127 12.65 -11.63 7.89
N CYS A 128 12.61 -12.47 8.94
CA CYS A 128 13.35 -13.73 8.98
C CYS A 128 12.90 -14.71 7.89
N PHE A 129 11.61 -14.72 7.53
CA PHE A 129 11.13 -15.49 6.39
C PHE A 129 11.74 -14.99 5.08
N LEU A 130 11.78 -13.69 4.85
CA LEU A 130 12.38 -13.09 3.65
C LEU A 130 13.88 -13.35 3.56
N ASP A 131 14.59 -13.26 4.69
CA ASP A 131 16.02 -13.55 4.79
C ASP A 131 16.34 -15.01 4.44
N LYS A 132 15.48 -15.98 4.80
CA LYS A 132 15.61 -17.38 4.37
C LYS A 132 15.49 -17.58 2.85
N TRP A 133 14.89 -16.62 2.15
CA TRP A 133 14.84 -16.56 0.69
C TRP A 133 15.93 -15.67 0.09
N GLY A 134 16.89 -15.22 0.90
CA GLY A 134 17.97 -14.33 0.47
C GLY A 134 17.54 -12.87 0.25
N VAL A 135 16.33 -12.47 0.69
CA VAL A 135 15.82 -11.11 0.51
C VAL A 135 16.01 -10.30 1.79
N ARG A 136 17.06 -9.49 1.84
CA ARG A 136 17.47 -8.73 3.02
C ARG A 136 17.67 -7.24 2.73
N GLU A 137 18.50 -6.91 1.74
CA GLU A 137 18.93 -5.53 1.46
C GLU A 137 17.78 -4.66 0.92
N SER A 138 16.79 -5.29 0.30
CA SER A 138 15.63 -4.61 -0.25
C SER A 138 14.41 -4.55 0.67
N VAL A 139 14.53 -5.02 1.93
CA VAL A 139 13.42 -5.06 2.88
C VAL A 139 13.39 -3.81 3.74
N PHE A 140 12.20 -3.24 3.94
CA PHE A 140 12.01 -2.17 4.92
C PHE A 140 10.67 -2.30 5.64
N VAL A 141 10.64 -1.86 6.90
CA VAL A 141 9.44 -1.85 7.73
C VAL A 141 9.02 -0.42 7.98
N LYS A 142 7.71 -0.16 8.01
CA LYS A 142 7.17 1.14 8.42
C LYS A 142 6.00 1.01 9.37
N VAL A 143 5.82 2.04 10.18
CA VAL A 143 4.65 2.16 11.05
C VAL A 143 3.45 2.66 10.26
N SER A 144 2.35 1.91 10.26
CA SER A 144 1.11 2.29 9.56
C SER A 144 0.15 3.10 10.44
N GLY A 145 0.55 3.38 11.68
CA GLY A 145 -0.23 4.01 12.74
C GLY A 145 -0.59 2.98 13.79
N ARG A 146 -1.50 2.07 13.45
CA ARG A 146 -2.03 1.04 14.34
C ARG A 146 -1.38 -0.34 14.19
N GLY A 147 -0.42 -0.44 13.29
CA GLY A 147 0.26 -1.67 12.92
C GLY A 147 1.55 -1.37 12.17
N LEU A 148 2.03 -2.35 11.43
CA LEU A 148 3.27 -2.24 10.66
C LEU A 148 3.02 -2.73 9.24
N HIS A 149 3.71 -2.12 8.28
CA HIS A 149 3.84 -2.72 6.95
C HIS A 149 5.28 -3.16 6.74
N VAL A 150 5.45 -4.36 6.21
CA VAL A 150 6.74 -4.84 5.71
C VAL A 150 6.71 -4.78 4.20
N HIS A 151 7.73 -4.19 3.61
CA HIS A 151 7.82 -3.91 2.19
C HIS A 151 9.08 -4.53 1.59
N ILE A 152 8.99 -4.95 0.33
CA ILE A 152 10.16 -5.20 -0.51
C ILE A 152 10.25 -4.09 -1.54
N HIS A 153 11.42 -3.49 -1.70
CA HIS A 153 11.63 -2.48 -2.73
C HIS A 153 11.38 -3.09 -4.12
N HIS A 154 10.47 -2.50 -4.89
CA HIS A 154 10.02 -3.03 -6.20
C HIS A 154 11.13 -3.27 -7.23
N ARG A 155 12.31 -2.63 -7.09
CA ARG A 155 13.47 -2.84 -7.96
C ARG A 155 14.34 -4.04 -7.57
N ALA A 156 14.06 -4.68 -6.45
CA ALA A 156 14.64 -5.96 -6.07
C ALA A 156 14.23 -7.08 -7.01
N ILE A 157 13.08 -6.91 -7.68
CA ILE A 157 12.60 -7.79 -8.73
C ILE A 157 13.24 -7.32 -10.05
N SER A 158 13.97 -8.22 -10.70
CA SER A 158 14.73 -7.90 -11.92
C SER A 158 13.82 -7.48 -13.07
N GLU A 159 14.45 -6.93 -14.11
CA GLU A 159 13.76 -6.60 -15.36
C GLU A 159 13.28 -7.87 -16.06
N ASP A 160 14.03 -8.96 -15.99
CA ASP A 160 13.67 -10.24 -16.62
C ASP A 160 12.37 -10.80 -16.06
N VAL A 161 12.21 -10.78 -14.73
CA VAL A 161 10.93 -11.16 -14.08
C VAL A 161 9.81 -10.20 -14.50
N ARG A 162 10.06 -8.88 -14.49
CA ARG A 162 9.05 -7.85 -14.83
C ARG A 162 8.66 -7.82 -16.31
N MET A 163 9.49 -8.34 -17.20
CA MET A 163 9.16 -8.53 -18.62
C MET A 163 8.30 -9.78 -18.83
N LYS A 164 8.52 -10.83 -18.03
CA LYS A 164 7.79 -12.10 -18.13
C LYS A 164 6.44 -12.08 -17.41
N TYR A 165 6.34 -11.37 -16.30
CA TYR A 165 5.16 -11.30 -15.45
C TYR A 165 4.78 -9.86 -15.14
N HIS A 166 3.48 -9.58 -15.09
CA HIS A 166 3.01 -8.23 -14.76
C HIS A 166 3.40 -7.87 -13.30
N PRO A 167 3.92 -6.67 -13.01
CA PRO A 167 4.43 -6.33 -11.67
C PRO A 167 3.45 -6.55 -10.52
N LEU A 168 2.15 -6.26 -10.73
CA LEU A 168 1.11 -6.55 -9.74
C LEU A 168 0.91 -8.06 -9.48
N ASP A 169 1.08 -8.91 -10.50
CA ASP A 169 0.98 -10.36 -10.33
C ASP A 169 2.09 -10.87 -9.43
N VAL A 170 3.31 -10.42 -9.69
CA VAL A 170 4.50 -10.78 -8.90
C VAL A 170 4.33 -10.32 -7.45
N ALA A 171 3.96 -9.04 -7.25
CA ALA A 171 3.81 -8.50 -5.90
C ALA A 171 2.67 -9.18 -5.12
N TYR A 172 1.54 -9.44 -5.76
CA TYR A 172 0.44 -10.17 -5.14
C TYR A 172 0.87 -11.59 -4.75
N ALA A 173 1.54 -12.31 -5.65
CA ALA A 173 1.99 -13.68 -5.43
C ALA A 173 2.94 -13.76 -4.23
N ILE A 174 3.97 -12.89 -4.20
CA ILE A 174 4.95 -12.83 -3.11
C ILE A 174 4.26 -12.61 -1.76
N VAL A 175 3.35 -11.62 -1.69
CA VAL A 175 2.67 -11.28 -0.44
C VAL A 175 1.79 -12.44 0.03
N GLU A 176 0.97 -12.99 -0.86
CA GLU A 176 0.11 -14.14 -0.57
C GLU A 176 0.91 -15.38 -0.15
N PHE A 177 2.04 -15.63 -0.79
CA PHE A 177 2.93 -16.73 -0.43
C PHE A 177 3.44 -16.59 1.00
N GLY A 178 3.88 -15.39 1.40
CA GLY A 178 4.26 -15.08 2.77
C GLY A 178 3.10 -15.26 3.76
N VAL A 179 1.90 -14.75 3.42
CA VAL A 179 0.69 -14.90 4.26
C VAL A 179 0.39 -16.39 4.52
N ARG A 180 0.30 -17.21 3.47
CA ARG A 180 0.00 -18.65 3.59
C ARG A 180 1.01 -19.41 4.44
N ARG A 181 2.28 -18.98 4.44
CA ARG A 181 3.36 -19.62 5.21
C ARG A 181 3.38 -19.19 6.68
N LEU A 182 3.02 -17.94 6.97
CA LEU A 182 3.26 -17.34 8.28
C LEU A 182 2.01 -17.10 9.13
N GLU A 183 0.83 -16.99 8.53
CA GLU A 183 -0.42 -16.60 9.22
C GLU A 183 -0.66 -17.46 10.47
N SER A 184 -0.57 -18.78 10.34
CA SER A 184 -0.80 -19.71 11.44
C SER A 184 0.22 -19.52 12.58
N GLN A 185 1.49 -19.27 12.26
CA GLN A 185 2.53 -19.05 13.25
C GLN A 185 2.33 -17.70 13.96
N ILE A 186 2.14 -16.62 13.21
CA ILE A 186 1.94 -15.26 13.72
C ILE A 186 0.69 -15.22 14.60
N ARG A 187 -0.40 -15.85 14.18
CA ARG A 187 -1.64 -15.93 14.96
C ARG A 187 -1.42 -16.65 16.29
N ARG A 188 -0.73 -17.80 16.30
CA ARG A 188 -0.42 -18.53 17.54
C ARG A 188 0.47 -17.71 18.48
N MET A 189 1.44 -17.00 17.93
CA MET A 189 2.32 -16.12 18.71
C MET A 189 1.53 -14.98 19.36
N GLY A 190 0.66 -14.30 18.61
CA GLY A 190 -0.21 -13.26 19.17
C GLY A 190 -1.10 -13.80 20.29
N LEU A 191 -1.75 -14.96 20.07
CA LEU A 191 -2.62 -15.58 21.07
C LEU A 191 -1.91 -15.89 22.38
N LYS A 192 -0.65 -16.31 22.36
CA LYS A 192 0.16 -16.52 23.57
C LYS A 192 0.34 -15.25 24.40
N GLU A 193 0.35 -14.08 23.74
CA GLU A 193 0.46 -12.77 24.38
C GLU A 193 -0.92 -12.15 24.71
N GLY A 194 -2.01 -12.87 24.40
CA GLY A 194 -3.39 -12.38 24.55
C GLY A 194 -3.80 -11.36 23.49
N VAL A 195 -3.13 -11.32 22.33
CA VAL A 195 -3.33 -10.31 21.28
C VAL A 195 -3.71 -10.98 19.96
N LEU A 196 -4.71 -10.44 19.26
CA LEU A 196 -5.00 -10.87 17.90
C LEU A 196 -4.14 -10.08 16.90
N VAL A 197 -3.20 -10.77 16.27
CA VAL A 197 -2.37 -10.25 15.18
C VAL A 197 -2.80 -10.89 13.87
N LYS A 198 -2.95 -10.07 12.83
CA LYS A 198 -3.32 -10.49 11.49
C LYS A 198 -2.27 -10.00 10.50
N ILE A 199 -1.91 -10.85 9.56
CA ILE A 199 -1.06 -10.50 8.41
C ILE A 199 -1.92 -10.63 7.15
N GLU A 200 -1.97 -9.60 6.32
CA GLU A 200 -2.87 -9.54 5.18
C GLU A 200 -2.16 -9.21 3.87
N ASN A 201 -2.72 -9.75 2.79
CA ASN A 201 -2.42 -9.35 1.43
C ASN A 201 -3.40 -8.27 0.98
N CYS A 202 -2.99 -7.01 1.14
CA CYS A 202 -3.77 -5.85 0.71
C CYS A 202 -3.49 -5.44 -0.75
N MET A 203 -2.75 -6.24 -1.53
CA MET A 203 -2.33 -5.85 -2.88
C MET A 203 -3.52 -5.78 -3.83
N ASP A 204 -3.72 -4.62 -4.44
CA ASP A 204 -4.69 -4.39 -5.51
C ASP A 204 -4.23 -3.26 -6.45
N LYS A 205 -4.96 -3.07 -7.56
CA LYS A 205 -4.62 -2.12 -8.63
C LYS A 205 -4.47 -0.67 -8.17
N GLN A 206 -5.17 -0.27 -7.12
CA GLN A 206 -5.24 1.11 -6.64
C GLN A 206 -4.77 1.25 -5.19
N ARG A 207 -4.22 0.19 -4.59
CA ARG A 207 -3.74 0.17 -3.21
C ARG A 207 -2.76 1.31 -2.98
N VAL A 208 -3.02 2.10 -1.95
CA VAL A 208 -2.14 3.18 -1.50
C VAL A 208 -1.66 2.90 -0.09
N PHE A 209 -0.46 3.38 0.20
CA PHE A 209 0.18 3.24 1.48
C PHE A 209 0.71 4.61 1.94
N THR A 210 0.63 4.89 3.25
CA THR A 210 1.08 6.17 3.83
C THR A 210 2.55 6.41 3.47
N CYS A 211 2.89 7.59 2.94
CA CYS A 211 4.29 7.90 2.65
C CYS A 211 5.12 7.93 3.94
N PRO A 212 6.38 7.49 3.92
CA PRO A 212 7.30 7.72 5.02
C PRO A 212 7.33 9.20 5.42
N LEU A 213 7.37 9.45 6.72
CA LEU A 213 7.23 10.74 7.37
C LEU A 213 5.91 11.48 7.13
N SER A 214 4.90 10.90 6.50
CA SER A 214 3.55 11.46 6.52
C SER A 214 2.86 11.22 7.87
N LEU A 215 2.03 12.17 8.31
CA LEU A 215 1.19 12.01 9.49
C LEU A 215 0.08 10.98 9.24
N HIS A 216 -0.32 10.23 10.28
CA HIS A 216 -1.48 9.36 10.23
C HIS A 216 -2.78 10.17 10.11
N ARG A 217 -3.80 9.60 9.44
CA ARG A 217 -5.05 10.31 9.11
C ARG A 217 -5.89 10.76 10.30
N GLU A 218 -5.76 10.08 11.43
CA GLU A 218 -6.57 10.31 12.64
C GLU A 218 -5.71 10.44 13.90
N LEU A 219 -4.54 9.80 13.91
CA LEU A 219 -3.67 9.74 15.08
C LEU A 219 -2.60 10.80 14.93
N ASP A 220 -2.14 11.35 16.05
CA ASP A 220 -1.09 12.36 16.09
C ASP A 220 0.29 11.69 16.09
N VAL A 221 0.54 10.88 15.07
CA VAL A 221 1.77 10.12 14.87
C VAL A 221 2.24 10.17 13.43
N VAL A 222 3.54 9.96 13.23
CA VAL A 222 4.23 9.96 11.95
C VAL A 222 4.51 8.52 11.49
N CYS A 223 4.33 8.28 10.19
CA CYS A 223 4.70 7.02 9.53
C CYS A 223 6.22 6.94 9.39
N VAL A 224 6.92 6.38 10.38
CA VAL A 224 8.38 6.20 10.33
C VAL A 224 8.77 4.86 9.73
N CYS A 225 9.90 4.81 9.05
CA CYS A 225 10.57 3.57 8.68
C CYS A 225 11.47 3.10 9.83
N ILE A 226 11.49 1.79 10.04
CA ILE A 226 12.28 1.11 11.07
C ILE A 226 13.35 0.27 10.37
N ASN A 227 14.56 0.28 10.93
CA ASN A 227 15.62 -0.64 10.49
C ASN A 227 15.19 -2.09 10.79
N PRO A 228 15.08 -2.97 9.79
CA PRO A 228 14.72 -4.38 10.01
C PRO A 228 15.61 -5.08 11.05
N ASP A 229 16.90 -4.76 11.12
CA ASP A 229 17.86 -5.39 12.05
C ASP A 229 17.60 -5.03 13.53
N THR A 230 16.82 -3.98 13.82
CA THR A 230 16.55 -3.50 15.19
C THR A 230 15.12 -3.74 15.65
N LEU A 231 14.29 -4.44 14.86
CA LEU A 231 12.83 -4.54 15.06
C LEU A 231 12.37 -4.94 16.48
N PRO A 232 12.96 -5.96 17.15
CA PRO A 232 12.42 -6.44 18.44
C PRO A 232 12.42 -5.41 19.57
N ASP A 233 13.28 -4.38 19.49
CA ASP A 233 13.59 -3.46 20.60
C ASP A 233 13.03 -2.04 20.40
N VAL A 234 12.19 -1.83 19.40
CA VAL A 234 11.71 -0.49 19.04
C VAL A 234 10.57 -0.03 19.95
N ASP A 235 10.72 1.17 20.52
CA ASP A 235 9.66 1.83 21.28
C ASP A 235 8.69 2.60 20.37
N TYR A 236 7.38 2.50 20.59
CA TYR A 236 6.37 3.21 19.78
C TYR A 236 6.57 4.74 19.73
N ARG A 237 7.21 5.34 20.75
CA ARG A 237 7.49 6.78 20.83
C ARG A 237 8.33 7.32 19.66
N ILE A 238 9.00 6.45 18.89
CA ILE A 238 9.67 6.86 17.65
C ILE A 238 8.71 7.49 16.62
N THR A 239 7.39 7.36 16.82
CA THR A 239 6.36 7.89 15.93
C THR A 239 5.91 9.31 16.29
N ASP A 240 6.47 9.91 17.35
CA ASP A 240 6.12 11.27 17.81
C ASP A 240 6.45 12.32 16.73
N PRO A 241 5.48 13.13 16.25
CA PRO A 241 5.71 14.19 15.28
C PRO A 241 6.81 15.21 15.64
N GLU A 242 7.06 15.44 16.93
CA GLU A 242 8.09 16.38 17.39
C GLU A 242 9.48 15.75 17.47
N GLY A 243 9.55 14.45 17.76
CA GLY A 243 10.79 13.73 18.08
C GLY A 243 10.98 12.39 17.35
N PHE A 244 10.39 12.21 16.17
CA PHE A 244 10.40 10.92 15.49
C PHE A 244 11.81 10.39 15.18
N VAL A 245 11.94 9.06 15.16
CA VAL A 245 13.18 8.37 14.74
C VAL A 245 12.87 7.59 13.47
N HIS A 246 13.58 7.92 12.38
CA HIS A 246 13.30 7.39 11.04
C HIS A 246 14.54 6.80 10.40
N TYR A 247 14.44 5.54 9.96
CA TYR A 247 15.48 4.87 9.20
C TYR A 247 15.52 5.39 7.76
N ARG A 248 16.56 6.15 7.40
CA ARG A 248 16.67 6.89 6.12
C ARG A 248 17.09 6.03 4.91
N ASP A 249 17.57 4.83 5.17
CA ASP A 249 18.09 3.88 4.18
C ASP A 249 17.03 2.86 3.70
N TRP A 250 15.75 3.08 4.03
CA TRP A 250 14.63 2.20 3.66
C TRP A 250 14.48 1.94 2.15
N ASN A 251 15.07 2.78 1.29
CA ASN A 251 14.94 2.70 -0.16
C ASN A 251 16.12 1.95 -0.83
N ARG A 252 17.02 1.35 -0.06
CA ARG A 252 18.07 0.46 -0.58
C ARG A 252 17.43 -0.76 -1.26
N TYR A 253 18.13 -1.29 -2.26
CA TYR A 253 17.75 -2.51 -2.94
C TYR A 253 18.94 -3.12 -3.67
N ASP A 254 18.91 -4.43 -3.82
CA ASP A 254 19.78 -5.17 -4.73
C ASP A 254 18.97 -5.78 -5.88
N LYS A 255 19.42 -5.58 -7.12
CA LYS A 255 18.66 -5.94 -8.32
C LYS A 255 18.69 -7.46 -8.50
N GLY A 256 17.52 -8.08 -8.53
CA GLY A 256 17.38 -9.53 -8.72
C GLY A 256 17.39 -10.32 -7.41
N GLU A 257 17.63 -9.67 -6.26
CA GLU A 257 17.58 -10.29 -4.93
C GLU A 257 16.26 -11.02 -4.68
N CYS A 258 15.14 -10.51 -5.20
CA CYS A 258 13.81 -11.06 -4.95
C CYS A 258 13.35 -12.08 -6.02
N ASP A 259 14.18 -12.41 -7.01
CA ASP A 259 13.74 -13.21 -8.16
C ASP A 259 13.39 -14.66 -7.79
N GLU A 260 14.18 -15.31 -6.94
CA GLU A 260 13.91 -16.69 -6.51
C GLU A 260 12.57 -16.78 -5.76
N LEU A 261 12.35 -15.87 -4.80
CA LEU A 261 11.09 -15.75 -4.08
C LEU A 261 9.93 -15.45 -5.04
N ALA A 262 10.13 -14.57 -6.03
CA ALA A 262 9.13 -14.23 -7.03
C ALA A 262 8.69 -15.47 -7.83
N TYR A 263 9.63 -16.25 -8.36
CA TYR A 263 9.32 -17.47 -9.13
C TYR A 263 8.62 -18.52 -8.26
N ALA A 264 9.12 -18.76 -7.04
CA ALA A 264 8.51 -19.71 -6.11
C ALA A 264 7.07 -19.31 -5.75
N ALA A 265 6.85 -18.03 -5.47
CA ALA A 265 5.54 -17.48 -5.13
C ALA A 265 4.57 -17.56 -6.32
N LEU A 266 4.99 -17.16 -7.53
CA LEU A 266 4.17 -17.27 -8.73
C LEU A 266 3.77 -18.71 -9.04
N ASN A 267 4.68 -19.67 -8.85
CA ASN A 267 4.39 -21.09 -9.06
C ASN A 267 3.39 -21.64 -8.04
N ALA A 268 3.50 -21.24 -6.76
CA ALA A 268 2.66 -21.75 -5.69
C ALA A 268 1.29 -21.06 -5.57
N VAL A 269 1.21 -19.76 -5.89
CA VAL A 269 0.02 -18.93 -5.71
C VAL A 269 -0.66 -18.61 -7.03
N GLY A 270 0.11 -18.34 -8.08
CA GLY A 270 -0.35 -17.65 -9.28
C GLY A 270 -0.32 -16.12 -9.15
N GLY A 271 -0.72 -15.43 -10.21
CA GLY A 271 -0.76 -13.96 -10.27
C GLY A 271 -1.96 -13.34 -9.56
N TYR A 272 -2.10 -12.01 -9.69
CA TYR A 272 -3.22 -11.27 -9.12
C TYR A 272 -4.54 -11.76 -9.73
N PRO A 273 -5.60 -11.96 -8.94
CA PRO A 273 -6.90 -12.43 -9.43
C PRO A 273 -7.61 -11.31 -10.19
N TRP A 274 -7.17 -11.04 -11.42
CA TRP A 274 -7.79 -10.06 -12.30
C TRP A 274 -9.28 -10.38 -12.43
N PRO A 275 -10.19 -9.39 -12.27
CA PRO A 275 -11.59 -9.59 -12.57
C PRO A 275 -11.69 -10.16 -13.98
N ARG A 276 -12.24 -11.39 -14.10
CA ARG A 276 -12.49 -11.97 -15.41
C ARG A 276 -13.33 -10.95 -16.17
N ARG A 277 -12.83 -10.48 -17.31
CA ARG A 277 -13.64 -9.68 -18.23
C ARG A 277 -14.87 -10.54 -18.50
N THR A 278 -16.03 -10.18 -17.95
CA THR A 278 -17.28 -10.82 -18.33
C THR A 278 -17.33 -10.63 -19.84
N ARG A 279 -17.21 -11.73 -20.60
CA ARG A 279 -17.46 -11.69 -22.04
C ARG A 279 -18.89 -11.16 -22.13
N ARG A 280 -19.04 -9.87 -22.47
CA ARG A 280 -20.33 -9.33 -22.87
C ARG A 280 -20.79 -10.25 -23.99
N ARG A 281 -21.83 -11.04 -23.75
CA ARG A 281 -22.43 -11.84 -24.81
C ARG A 281 -22.79 -10.83 -25.91
N LYS A 282 -22.29 -11.03 -27.13
CA LYS A 282 -22.63 -10.17 -28.27
C LYS A 282 -24.13 -10.22 -28.59
N HIS A 283 -24.78 -11.29 -28.14
CA HIS A 283 -26.19 -11.53 -28.34
C HIS A 283 -26.88 -11.77 -26.98
N PRO A 284 -28.15 -11.35 -26.84
CA PRO A 284 -28.98 -11.72 -25.70
C PRO A 284 -29.04 -13.25 -25.52
N PRO A 285 -29.33 -13.78 -24.32
CA PRO A 285 -29.62 -15.20 -24.13
C PRO A 285 -30.63 -15.71 -25.18
N ILE A 286 -30.46 -16.94 -25.65
CA ILE A 286 -31.34 -17.55 -26.66
C ILE A 286 -32.82 -17.50 -26.24
N GLU A 287 -33.11 -17.65 -24.95
CA GLU A 287 -34.45 -17.55 -24.37
C GLU A 287 -35.11 -16.18 -24.64
N GLU A 288 -34.37 -15.07 -24.50
CA GLU A 288 -34.85 -13.72 -24.83
C GLU A 288 -35.02 -13.50 -26.34
N GLN A 289 -34.27 -14.25 -27.16
CA GLN A 289 -34.45 -14.21 -28.61
C GLN A 289 -35.69 -15.00 -29.04
N ILE A 290 -35.95 -16.14 -28.41
CA ILE A 290 -37.14 -16.97 -28.65
C ILE A 290 -38.41 -16.24 -28.21
N LEU A 291 -38.39 -15.55 -27.06
CA LEU A 291 -39.53 -14.75 -26.56
C LEU A 291 -40.01 -13.67 -27.53
N LYS A 292 -39.15 -13.17 -28.44
CA LYS A 292 -39.56 -12.21 -29.48
C LYS A 292 -40.41 -12.81 -30.60
N TYR A 293 -40.43 -14.13 -30.73
CA TYR A 293 -41.15 -14.85 -31.77
C TYR A 293 -42.32 -15.68 -31.22
N LEU A 294 -42.54 -15.65 -29.90
CA LEU A 294 -43.72 -16.25 -29.29
C LEU A 294 -44.89 -15.25 -29.33
N PRO A 295 -46.09 -15.68 -29.75
CA PRO A 295 -47.28 -14.82 -29.66
C PRO A 295 -47.56 -14.47 -28.19
N PRO A 296 -48.10 -13.27 -27.90
CA PRO A 296 -48.48 -12.91 -26.54
C PRO A 296 -49.45 -13.96 -25.98
N SER A 297 -49.15 -14.49 -24.79
CA SER A 297 -50.07 -15.40 -24.12
C SER A 297 -51.29 -14.61 -23.65
N ASP A 298 -52.48 -15.02 -24.09
CA ASP A 298 -53.76 -14.57 -23.53
C ASP A 298 -53.86 -15.03 -22.07
N ALA A 299 -53.35 -14.20 -21.17
CA ALA A 299 -53.50 -14.38 -19.73
C ALA A 299 -53.67 -13.01 -19.09
N ASP A 300 -54.79 -12.36 -19.43
CA ASP A 300 -55.48 -11.34 -18.63
C ASP A 300 -56.94 -11.26 -19.10
N ILE A 301 -57.74 -12.26 -18.71
CA ILE A 301 -59.21 -12.15 -18.52
C ILE A 301 -59.56 -12.92 -17.25
#